data_AF-A0A7C2ZQT9-F1
#
_entry.id   AF-A0A7C2ZQT9-F1
#
_cell.length_a   1.000
_cell.length_b   1.000
_cell.length_c   1.000
_cell.angle_alpha   90.00
_cell.angle_beta   90.00
_cell.angle_gamma   90.00
#
_symmetry.space_group_name_H-M   'P 1'
#
loop_
_entity.id
_entity.type
_entity.pdbx_description
1 polymer ?
#
loop_
_entity_poly.entity_id
_entity_poly.type
_entity_poly.pdbx_seq_one_letter_code
_entity_poly.pdbx_strand_id
1 'polypeptide(L)'
;MGRTTPSVRMVVDYEIKRLEKMMEYIHDPEIRKVMNEIIASYKELAPVFKAVPPYDYPYAILLSGLIKALKRIDEIEQMVEHKS
;
A
#
# COMPACT_ATOMS: atom_id res chain seq x y z
N MET A 1 12.48 -5.47 -32.81
CA MET A 1 11.34 -4.87 -32.06
C MET A 1 11.59 -5.10 -30.59
N GLY A 2 12.17 -4.11 -29.89
CA GLY A 2 12.47 -4.22 -28.46
C GLY A 2 11.19 -4.14 -27.65
N ARG A 3 10.93 -5.11 -26.78
CA ARG A 3 9.84 -5.04 -25.81
C ARG A 3 10.12 -3.82 -24.93
N THR A 4 9.34 -2.75 -25.10
CA THR A 4 9.33 -1.63 -24.16
C THR A 4 8.98 -2.18 -22.78
N THR A 5 9.95 -2.20 -21.87
CA THR A 5 9.72 -2.51 -20.46
C THR A 5 8.55 -1.63 -20.00
N PRO A 6 7.45 -2.22 -19.48
CA PRO A 6 6.32 -1.44 -19.02
C PRO A 6 6.84 -0.42 -18.00
N SER A 7 6.46 0.85 -18.17
CA SER A 7 6.79 1.86 -17.17
C SER A 7 6.37 1.37 -15.79
N VAL A 8 7.16 1.67 -14.74
CA VAL A 8 6.85 1.26 -13.35
C VAL A 8 5.37 1.57 -13.00
N ARG A 9 4.82 2.67 -13.51
CA ARG A 9 3.37 3.00 -13.44
C ARG A 9 2.44 1.87 -13.85
N MET A 10 2.66 1.26 -15.03
CA MET A 10 1.82 0.16 -15.53
C MET A 10 1.97 -1.10 -14.67
N VAL A 11 3.14 -1.27 -14.04
CA VAL A 11 3.43 -2.44 -13.21
C VAL A 11 2.73 -2.33 -11.86
N VAL A 12 2.68 -1.17 -11.22
CA VAL A 12 2.07 -1.05 -9.89
C VAL A 12 0.54 -1.05 -9.94
N ASP A 13 -0.10 -0.40 -10.91
CA ASP A 13 -1.57 -0.48 -11.06
C ASP A 13 -2.04 -1.91 -11.38
N TYR A 14 -1.24 -2.64 -12.16
CA TYR A 14 -1.46 -4.07 -12.40
C TYR A 14 -1.32 -4.89 -11.10
N GLU A 15 -0.31 -4.56 -10.29
CA GLU A 15 -0.05 -5.24 -9.02
C GLU A 15 -1.19 -5.05 -8.03
N ILE A 16 -1.75 -3.85 -7.91
CA ILE A 16 -2.92 -3.60 -7.06
C ILE A 16 -4.12 -4.41 -7.51
N LYS A 17 -4.40 -4.46 -8.81
CA LYS A 17 -5.49 -5.31 -9.33
C LYS A 17 -5.24 -6.80 -9.04
N ARG A 18 -3.99 -7.24 -9.12
CA ARG A 18 -3.61 -8.61 -8.74
C ARG A 18 -3.89 -8.87 -7.26
N LEU A 19 -3.51 -7.95 -6.38
CA LEU A 19 -3.75 -8.04 -4.93
C LEU A 19 -5.26 -8.00 -4.61
N GLU A 20 -6.02 -7.13 -5.27
CA GLU A 20 -7.49 -7.07 -5.15
C GLU A 20 -8.12 -8.42 -5.51
N LYS A 21 -7.66 -9.04 -6.61
CA LYS A 21 -8.10 -10.38 -7.00
C LYS A 21 -7.67 -11.47 -6.01
N MET A 22 -6.47 -11.38 -5.43
CA MET A 22 -6.02 -12.32 -4.39
C MET A 22 -6.93 -12.26 -3.15
N MET A 23 -7.45 -11.07 -2.79
CA MET A 23 -8.34 -10.92 -1.64
C MET A 23 -9.65 -11.71 -1.77
N GLU A 24 -10.12 -12.00 -2.99
CA GLU A 24 -11.31 -12.83 -3.22
C GLU A 24 -11.15 -14.24 -2.64
N TYR A 25 -9.91 -14.72 -2.53
CA TYR A 25 -9.56 -16.05 -2.02
C TYR A 25 -9.15 -16.05 -0.53
N ILE A 26 -9.02 -14.89 0.11
CA ILE A 26 -8.69 -14.78 1.53
C ILE A 26 -9.99 -14.88 2.34
N HIS A 27 -10.20 -16.00 3.03
CA HIS A 27 -11.40 -16.23 3.84
C HIS A 27 -11.33 -15.62 5.25
N ASP A 28 -10.12 -15.38 5.74
CA ASP A 28 -9.91 -14.73 7.04
C ASP A 28 -10.31 -13.24 6.97
N PRO A 29 -11.31 -12.80 7.75
CA PRO A 29 -11.80 -11.43 7.70
C PRO A 29 -10.78 -10.41 8.25
N GLU A 30 -9.92 -10.80 9.19
CA GLU A 30 -8.90 -9.94 9.77
C GLU A 30 -7.76 -9.71 8.78
N ILE A 31 -7.28 -10.77 8.13
CA ILE A 31 -6.27 -10.66 7.07
C ILE A 31 -6.82 -9.81 5.91
N ARG A 32 -8.09 -10.05 5.52
CA ARG A 32 -8.75 -9.27 4.48
C ARG A 32 -8.83 -7.78 4.84
N LYS A 33 -9.12 -7.45 6.11
CA LYS A 33 -9.14 -6.07 6.60
C LYS A 33 -7.76 -5.42 6.48
N VAL A 34 -6.72 -6.07 6.99
CA VAL A 34 -5.34 -5.54 6.94
C VAL A 34 -4.88 -5.30 5.50
N MET A 35 -5.15 -6.26 4.60
CA MET A 35 -4.83 -6.13 3.18
C MET A 35 -5.56 -4.95 2.51
N ASN A 36 -6.83 -4.74 2.83
CA ASN A 36 -7.58 -3.57 2.36
C ASN A 36 -6.99 -2.25 2.87
N GLU A 37 -6.56 -2.19 4.14
CA GLU A 37 -5.91 -1.02 4.70
C GLU A 37 -4.60 -0.69 3.96
N ILE A 38 -3.78 -1.71 3.64
CA ILE A 38 -2.54 -1.52 2.87
C ILE A 38 -2.82 -1.02 1.45
N ILE A 39 -3.81 -1.59 0.76
CA ILE A 39 -4.20 -1.17 -0.60
C ILE A 39 -4.71 0.28 -0.57
N ALA A 40 -5.50 0.65 0.44
CA ALA A 40 -5.99 2.02 0.61
C ALA A 40 -4.83 2.99 0.82
N SER A 41 -3.88 2.67 1.70
CA SER A 41 -2.68 3.50 1.92
C SER A 41 -1.80 3.62 0.68
N TYR A 42 -1.70 2.57 -0.13
CA TYR A 42 -1.04 2.69 -1.44
C TYR A 42 -1.77 3.67 -2.36
N LYS A 43 -3.11 3.62 -2.44
CA LYS A 43 -3.91 4.52 -3.28
C LYS A 43 -3.72 5.99 -2.88
N GLU A 44 -3.56 6.27 -1.59
CA GLU A 44 -3.25 7.61 -1.07
C GLU A 44 -1.86 8.10 -1.51
N LEU A 45 -0.86 7.20 -1.56
CA LEU A 45 0.52 7.53 -1.95
C LEU A 45 0.77 7.41 -3.46
N ALA A 46 -0.17 6.84 -4.22
CA ALA A 46 -0.06 6.68 -5.67
C ALA A 46 0.26 8.00 -6.42
N PRO A 47 -0.28 9.18 -6.05
CA PRO A 47 0.13 10.46 -6.64
C PRO A 47 1.60 10.80 -6.37
N VAL A 48 2.11 10.50 -5.17
CA VAL A 48 3.52 10.70 -4.80
C VAL A 48 4.41 9.78 -5.62
N PHE A 49 4.05 8.49 -5.73
CA PHE A 49 4.78 7.54 -6.56
C PHE A 49 4.72 7.84 -8.06
N LYS A 50 3.71 8.58 -8.51
CA LYS A 50 3.66 9.10 -9.90
C LYS A 50 4.65 10.25 -10.12
N ALA A 51 4.84 11.10 -9.12
CA ALA A 51 5.78 12.21 -9.17
C ALA A 51 7.23 11.74 -8.95
N VAL A 52 7.43 10.79 -8.05
CA VAL A 52 8.72 10.19 -7.69
C VAL A 52 8.58 8.67 -7.79
N PRO A 53 8.95 8.07 -8.94
CA PRO A 53 8.79 6.63 -9.15
C PRO A 53 9.58 5.81 -8.11
N PRO A 54 8.95 4.81 -7.47
CA PRO A 54 9.65 3.87 -6.60
C PRO A 54 10.63 3.01 -7.41
N TYR A 55 11.64 2.47 -6.74
CA TYR A 55 12.63 1.58 -7.36
C TYR A 55 11.97 0.31 -7.94
N ASP A 56 11.03 -0.28 -7.20
CA ASP A 56 10.21 -1.41 -7.64
C ASP A 56 8.81 -1.41 -6.97
N TYR A 57 7.95 -2.35 -7.40
CA TYR A 57 6.57 -2.48 -6.90
C TYR A 57 6.48 -2.97 -5.45
N PRO A 58 7.30 -3.94 -4.97
CA PRO A 58 7.26 -4.33 -3.56
C PRO A 58 7.66 -3.19 -2.63
N TYR A 59 8.65 -2.38 -3.01
CA TYR A 59 9.05 -1.21 -2.24
C TYR A 59 7.89 -0.23 -2.04
N ALA A 60 7.12 0.07 -3.09
CA ALA A 60 5.99 0.97 -3.00
C ALA A 60 4.90 0.47 -2.04
N ILE A 61 4.60 -0.83 -2.09
CA ILE A 61 3.61 -1.47 -1.21
C ILE A 61 4.11 -1.49 0.25
N LEU A 62 5.36 -1.90 0.47
CA LEU A 62 5.97 -1.94 1.81
C LEU A 62 6.05 -0.55 2.43
N LEU A 63 6.48 0.46 1.68
CA LEU A 63 6.53 1.84 2.15
C LEU A 63 5.14 2.37 2.51
N SER A 64 4.12 2.01 1.72
CA SER A 64 2.72 2.38 2.02
C SER A 64 2.23 1.76 3.33
N GLY A 65 2.54 0.47 3.55
CA GLY A 65 2.21 -0.21 4.80
C GLY A 65 2.97 0.37 6.00
N LEU A 66 4.26 0.70 5.83
CA LEU A 66 5.08 1.29 6.88
C LEU A 66 4.57 2.66 7.33
N ILE A 67 4.26 3.55 6.37
CA ILE A 67 3.71 4.90 6.67
C ILE A 67 2.39 4.77 7.43
N LYS A 68 1.53 3.83 7.03
CA LYS A 68 0.26 3.58 7.72
C LYS A 68 0.46 3.09 9.15
N ALA A 69 1.40 2.18 9.36
CA ALA A 69 1.74 1.67 10.70
C ALA A 69 2.26 2.79 11.61
N LEU A 70 3.18 3.62 11.11
CA LEU A 70 3.72 4.77 11.85
C LEU A 70 2.60 5.74 12.25
N LYS A 71 1.74 6.13 11.30
CA LYS A 71 0.61 7.01 11.59
C LYS A 71 -0.31 6.44 12.68
N ARG A 72 -0.54 5.14 12.69
CA ARG A 72 -1.37 4.49 13.71
C ARG A 72 -0.71 4.43 15.07
N ILE A 73 0.62 4.33 15.12
CA ILE A 73 1.40 4.44 16.35
C ILE A 73 1.27 5.85 16.90
N ASP A 74 1.48 6.89 16.07
CA ASP A 74 1.34 8.30 16.48
C ASP A 74 -0.07 8.59 17.04
N GLU A 75 -1.12 8.07 16.39
CA GLU A 75 -2.51 8.21 16.86
C GLU A 75 -2.71 7.55 18.24
N ILE A 76 -2.11 6.39 18.48
CA ILE A 76 -2.18 5.69 19.77
C ILE A 76 -1.42 6.47 20.85
N GLU A 77 -0.22 6.97 20.54
CA GLU A 77 0.60 7.77 21.47
C GLU A 77 -0.16 9.02 21.93
N GLN A 78 -0.77 9.77 21.00
CA GLN A 78 -1.60 10.93 21.32
C GLN A 78 -2.79 10.59 22.23
N MET A 79 -3.44 9.43 22.00
CA MET A 79 -4.56 8.98 22.83
C MET A 79 -4.14 8.59 24.25
N VAL A 80 -2.91 8.10 24.44
CA VAL A 80 -2.36 7.76 25.76
C VAL A 80 -1.95 9.02 26.51
N GLU A 81 -1.33 9.98 25.82
CA GLU A 81 -0.93 11.27 26.40
C GLU A 81 -2.15 12.09 26.86
N HIS A 82 -3.26 12.08 26.12
CA HIS A 82 -4.48 12.80 26.50
C HIS A 82 -5.31 12.13 27.62
N LYS A 83 -4.95 10.91 28.02
CA LYS A 83 -5.60 10.18 29.13
C LYS A 83 -4.80 10.23 30.44
N SER A 84 -3.59 10.77 30.41
CA SER A 84 -2.69 10.92 31.58
C SER A 84 -2.78 12.34 32.14
#